data_AF-A0A6H9YL36-F1
#
_entry.id   AF-A0A6H9YL36-F1
#
_cell.length_a   1.000
_cell.length_b   1.000
_cell.length_c   1.000
_cell.angle_alpha   90.00
_cell.angle_beta   90.00
_cell.angle_gamma   90.00
#
_symmetry.space_group_name_H-M   'P 1'
#
loop_
_entity.id
_entity.type
_entity.pdbx_description
1 polymer ?
#
loop_
_entity_poly.entity_id
_entity_poly.type
_entity_poly.pdbx_seq_one_letter_code
_entity_poly.pdbx_strand_id
1 'polypeptide(L)'
;MSSLYERRCRTLLRAYPPSYRKARAEELIGTLLDAAEPGRDIPSLGVSWDVVRGGLITRWRARPPLHHWLAYRLIDKRVPYRYRMWVRDDVLGRWHFARSFASGFAYSWLFMLATWTVMSLITGDSPLPLPLPYGDGWWLLIGLCAVLLFVVAPLLERRTRRRILHKHEFLPDGTPCEESQPHADEA
;
A
#
# COMPACT_ATOMS: atom_id res chain seq x y z
N MET A 1 -6.36 -27.58 -24.67
CA MET A 1 -5.01 -27.22 -25.15
C MET A 1 -4.95 -25.69 -25.20
N SER A 2 -4.52 -25.01 -24.13
CA SER A 2 -3.26 -24.23 -24.16
C SER A 2 -2.83 -23.81 -22.73
N SER A 3 -2.55 -24.78 -21.85
CA SER A 3 -2.24 -24.52 -20.43
C SER A 3 -1.04 -23.58 -20.22
N LEU A 4 -0.10 -23.54 -21.16
CA LEU A 4 1.06 -22.63 -21.13
C LEU A 4 0.69 -21.19 -21.50
N TYR A 5 -0.09 -20.98 -22.56
CA TYR A 5 -0.57 -19.65 -22.96
C TYR A 5 -1.43 -19.04 -21.86
N GLU A 6 -2.39 -19.80 -21.33
CA GLU A 6 -3.25 -19.37 -20.22
C GLU A 6 -2.44 -18.99 -18.97
N ARG A 7 -1.43 -19.79 -18.59
CA ARG A 7 -0.52 -19.48 -17.48
C ARG A 7 0.26 -18.18 -17.70
N ARG A 8 0.72 -17.93 -18.93
CA ARG A 8 1.41 -16.68 -19.30
C ARG A 8 0.47 -15.48 -19.22
N CYS A 9 -0.75 -15.60 -19.74
CA CYS A 9 -1.77 -14.55 -19.62
C CYS A 9 -2.12 -14.26 -18.16
N ARG A 10 -2.30 -15.27 -17.31
CA ARG A 10 -2.48 -15.10 -15.85
C ARG A 10 -1.31 -14.36 -15.19
N THR A 11 -0.09 -14.57 -15.69
CA THR A 11 1.10 -13.87 -15.20
C THR A 11 1.09 -12.40 -15.61
N LEU A 12 0.74 -12.09 -16.87
CA LEU A 12 0.59 -10.72 -17.37
C LEU A 12 -0.49 -9.96 -16.60
N LEU A 13 -1.61 -10.63 -16.28
CA LEU A 13 -2.69 -10.02 -15.51
C LEU A 13 -2.26 -9.56 -14.12
N ARG A 14 -1.11 -10.00 -13.57
CA ARG A 14 -0.55 -9.43 -12.33
C ARG A 14 -0.30 -7.91 -12.41
N ALA A 15 -0.21 -7.34 -13.61
CA ALA A 15 -0.18 -5.91 -13.84
C ALA A 15 -1.47 -5.19 -13.38
N TYR A 16 -2.62 -5.87 -13.32
CA TYR A 16 -3.87 -5.30 -12.83
C TYR A 16 -3.97 -5.30 -11.29
N PRO A 17 -4.74 -4.37 -10.69
CA PRO A 17 -5.03 -4.37 -9.26
C PRO A 17 -5.60 -5.72 -8.77
N PRO A 18 -5.26 -6.21 -7.56
CA PRO A 18 -5.82 -7.44 -7.00
C PRO A 18 -7.35 -7.48 -7.03
N SER A 19 -8.00 -6.37 -6.67
CA SER A 19 -9.45 -6.17 -6.77
C SER A 19 -10.00 -6.49 -8.14
N TYR A 20 -9.43 -5.85 -9.15
CA TYR A 20 -9.84 -5.97 -10.53
C TYR A 20 -9.66 -7.39 -11.05
N ARG A 21 -8.54 -8.05 -10.71
CA ARG A 21 -8.30 -9.44 -11.11
C ARG A 21 -9.32 -10.41 -10.52
N LYS A 22 -9.69 -10.24 -9.25
CA LYS A 22 -10.71 -11.11 -8.64
C LYS A 22 -12.05 -11.03 -9.37
N ALA A 23 -12.41 -9.86 -9.90
CA ALA A 23 -13.69 -9.65 -10.55
C ALA A 23 -13.69 -9.97 -12.06
N ARG A 24 -12.59 -9.68 -12.78
CA ARG A 24 -12.57 -9.66 -14.25
C ARG A 24 -11.50 -10.56 -14.88
N ALA A 25 -10.65 -11.23 -14.10
CA ALA A 25 -9.52 -11.98 -14.68
C ALA A 25 -9.96 -13.10 -15.61
N GLU A 26 -10.99 -13.87 -15.27
CA GLU A 26 -11.44 -14.99 -16.11
C GLU A 26 -12.07 -14.48 -17.41
N GLU A 27 -12.81 -13.37 -17.39
CA GLU A 27 -13.31 -12.72 -18.61
C GLU A 27 -12.16 -12.28 -19.51
N LEU A 28 -11.15 -11.61 -18.95
CA LEU A 28 -9.95 -11.16 -19.68
C LEU A 28 -9.15 -12.32 -20.26
N ILE A 29 -9.02 -13.42 -19.51
CA ILE A 29 -8.34 -14.63 -19.99
C ILE A 29 -9.13 -15.25 -21.14
N GLY A 30 -10.46 -15.35 -21.01
CA GLY A 30 -11.33 -15.83 -22.09
C GLY A 30 -11.14 -15.01 -23.37
N THR A 31 -11.22 -13.68 -23.27
CA THR A 31 -10.99 -12.79 -24.42
C THR A 31 -9.60 -12.97 -25.04
N LEU A 32 -8.56 -13.16 -24.22
CA LEU A 32 -7.19 -13.39 -24.73
C LEU A 32 -7.04 -14.76 -25.39
N LEU A 33 -7.74 -15.78 -24.90
CA LEU A 33 -7.75 -17.12 -25.49
C LEU A 33 -8.52 -17.16 -26.80
N ASP A 34 -9.67 -16.47 -26.86
CA ASP A 34 -10.50 -16.35 -28.07
C ASP A 34 -9.76 -15.59 -29.18
N ALA A 35 -8.92 -14.62 -28.82
CA ALA A 35 -8.08 -13.86 -29.76
C ALA A 35 -6.77 -14.57 -30.12
N ALA A 36 -6.43 -15.71 -29.50
CA ALA A 36 -5.18 -16.40 -29.74
C ALA A 36 -5.21 -17.22 -31.04
N GLU A 37 -4.16 -17.11 -31.85
CA GLU A 37 -3.99 -17.97 -33.02
C GLU A 37 -3.85 -19.45 -32.61
N PRO A 38 -4.47 -20.40 -33.35
CA PRO A 38 -4.36 -21.82 -33.07
C PRO A 38 -2.90 -22.28 -33.03
N GLY A 39 -2.51 -23.00 -31.97
CA GLY A 39 -1.16 -23.57 -31.81
C GLY A 39 -0.11 -22.63 -31.20
N ARG A 40 -0.50 -21.43 -30.74
CA ARG A 40 0.42 -20.48 -30.12
C ARG A 40 0.52 -20.66 -28.60
N ASP A 41 1.71 -20.94 -28.10
CA ASP A 41 1.94 -21.12 -26.65
C ASP A 41 2.33 -19.84 -25.91
N ILE A 42 2.63 -18.76 -26.64
CA ILE A 42 3.16 -17.50 -26.08
C ILE A 42 2.42 -16.30 -26.66
N PRO A 43 1.86 -15.40 -25.82
CA PRO A 43 1.29 -14.15 -26.30
C PRO A 43 2.36 -13.30 -26.99
N SER A 44 1.97 -12.62 -28.07
CA SER A 44 2.88 -11.73 -28.78
C SER A 44 3.37 -10.59 -27.86
N LEU A 45 4.49 -9.97 -28.21
CA LEU A 45 5.02 -8.83 -27.46
C LEU A 45 4.03 -7.66 -27.42
N GLY A 46 3.34 -7.40 -28.54
CA GLY A 46 2.30 -6.37 -28.62
C GLY A 46 1.14 -6.63 -27.66
N VAL A 47 0.57 -7.84 -27.70
CA VAL A 47 -0.52 -8.23 -26.78
C VAL A 47 -0.06 -8.16 -25.32
N SER A 48 1.15 -8.64 -25.03
CA SER A 48 1.72 -8.58 -23.69
C SER A 48 1.86 -7.13 -23.20
N TRP A 49 2.34 -6.24 -24.06
CA TRP A 49 2.48 -4.83 -23.76
C TRP A 49 1.13 -4.14 -23.54
N ASP A 50 0.14 -4.40 -24.37
CA ASP A 50 -1.19 -3.81 -24.25
C ASP A 50 -1.88 -4.24 -22.95
N VAL A 51 -1.77 -5.52 -22.58
CA VAL A 51 -2.29 -6.03 -21.30
C VAL A 51 -1.58 -5.37 -20.12
N VAL A 52 -0.26 -5.26 -20.15
CA VAL A 52 0.52 -4.63 -19.08
C VAL A 52 0.18 -3.14 -18.97
N ARG A 53 0.13 -2.43 -20.10
CA ARG A 53 -0.22 -1.00 -20.16
C ARG A 53 -1.63 -0.76 -19.63
N GLY A 54 -2.61 -1.57 -20.05
CA GLY A 54 -3.99 -1.52 -19.54
C GLY A 54 -4.05 -1.73 -18.03
N GLY A 55 -3.29 -2.69 -17.51
CA GLY A 55 -3.18 -2.95 -16.07
C GLY A 55 -2.58 -1.77 -15.30
N LEU A 56 -1.50 -1.18 -15.81
CA LEU A 56 -0.84 -0.01 -15.22
C LEU A 56 -1.73 1.23 -15.22
N ILE A 57 -2.42 1.52 -16.33
CA ILE A 57 -3.38 2.63 -16.43
C ILE A 57 -4.52 2.42 -15.43
N THR A 58 -5.03 1.19 -15.31
CA THR A 58 -6.09 0.85 -14.35
C THR A 58 -5.61 1.07 -12.91
N ARG A 59 -4.37 0.69 -12.57
CA ARG A 59 -3.77 0.98 -11.26
C ARG A 59 -3.67 2.48 -11.02
N TRP A 60 -3.24 3.25 -12.02
CA TRP A 60 -3.07 4.69 -11.88
C TRP A 60 -4.42 5.40 -11.67
N ARG A 61 -5.45 5.03 -12.44
CA ARG A 61 -6.82 5.57 -12.29
C ARG A 61 -7.46 5.23 -10.94
N ALA A 62 -7.11 4.08 -10.36
CA ALA A 62 -7.60 3.66 -9.05
C ALA A 62 -6.87 4.36 -7.88
N ARG A 63 -5.76 5.09 -8.12
CA ARG A 63 -5.03 5.77 -7.05
C ARG A 63 -5.79 7.03 -6.59
N PRO A 64 -5.90 7.24 -5.26
CA PRO A 64 -6.39 8.50 -4.74
C PRO A 64 -5.42 9.64 -5.09
N PRO A 65 -5.93 10.88 -5.24
CA PRO A 65 -5.08 12.06 -5.34
C PRO A 65 -4.24 12.23 -4.07
N LEU A 66 -3.10 12.93 -4.19
CA LEU A 66 -2.07 12.97 -3.15
C LEU A 66 -2.58 13.43 -1.77
N HIS A 67 -3.54 14.36 -1.71
CA HIS A 67 -4.10 14.83 -0.44
C HIS A 67 -4.94 13.76 0.27
N HIS A 68 -5.68 12.92 -0.45
CA HIS A 68 -6.40 11.78 0.14
C HIS A 68 -5.43 10.70 0.61
N TRP A 69 -4.38 10.46 -0.18
CA TRP A 69 -3.29 9.57 0.23
C TRP A 69 -2.60 10.05 1.51
N LEU A 70 -2.30 11.35 1.59
CA LEU A 70 -1.64 11.96 2.74
C LEU A 70 -2.56 11.97 3.97
N ALA A 71 -3.84 12.32 3.81
CA ALA A 71 -4.82 12.29 4.90
C ALA A 71 -5.00 10.86 5.45
N TYR A 72 -5.01 9.86 4.57
CA TYR A 72 -4.99 8.46 4.96
C TYR A 72 -3.71 8.09 5.74
N ARG A 73 -2.54 8.52 5.27
CA ARG A 73 -1.24 8.10 5.85
C ARG A 73 -0.85 8.84 7.13
N LEU A 74 -1.23 10.12 7.25
CA LEU A 74 -0.86 10.98 8.38
C LEU A 74 -1.94 11.05 9.45
N ILE A 75 -3.21 11.09 9.04
CA ILE A 75 -4.34 11.40 9.93
C ILE A 75 -5.25 10.16 10.09
N ASP A 76 -4.93 9.04 9.43
CA ASP A 76 -5.80 7.87 9.33
C ASP A 76 -7.20 8.25 8.82
N LYS A 77 -7.36 9.33 8.02
CA LYS A 77 -8.70 9.79 7.59
C LYS A 77 -9.35 8.76 6.66
N ARG A 78 -10.67 8.58 6.81
CA ARG A 78 -11.47 7.72 5.92
C ARG A 78 -11.40 8.27 4.48
N VAL A 79 -11.13 7.39 3.53
CA VAL A 79 -11.01 7.74 2.12
C VAL A 79 -12.39 7.63 1.43
N PRO A 80 -12.74 8.53 0.48
CA PRO A 80 -14.00 8.46 -0.28
C PRO A 80 -14.25 7.10 -0.92
N TYR A 81 -15.53 6.73 -1.07
CA TYR A 81 -15.96 5.42 -1.56
C TYR A 81 -15.19 4.93 -2.80
N ARG A 82 -15.02 5.81 -3.80
CA ARG A 82 -14.30 5.53 -5.06
C ARG A 82 -12.90 4.94 -4.87
N TYR A 83 -12.19 5.29 -3.81
CA TYR A 83 -10.82 4.85 -3.56
C TYR A 83 -10.71 3.81 -2.42
N ARG A 84 -11.81 3.36 -1.83
CA ARG A 84 -11.78 2.34 -0.76
C ARG A 84 -11.21 1.00 -1.25
N MET A 85 -11.47 0.64 -2.50
CA MET A 85 -10.84 -0.52 -3.15
C MET A 85 -9.31 -0.41 -3.23
N TRP A 86 -8.78 0.81 -3.37
CA TRP A 86 -7.34 1.05 -3.31
C TRP A 86 -6.81 0.84 -1.89
N VAL A 87 -7.51 1.34 -0.86
CA VAL A 87 -7.13 1.14 0.55
C VAL A 87 -7.08 -0.35 0.87
N ARG A 88 -8.09 -1.10 0.44
CA ARG A 88 -8.12 -2.55 0.60
C ARG A 88 -6.90 -3.21 -0.05
N ASP A 89 -6.61 -2.88 -1.30
CA ASP A 89 -5.49 -3.49 -2.03
C ASP A 89 -4.12 -3.08 -1.43
N ASP A 90 -4.00 -1.89 -0.82
CA ASP A 90 -2.81 -1.48 -0.06
C ASP A 90 -2.66 -2.28 1.24
N VAL A 91 -3.74 -2.41 2.02
CA VAL A 91 -3.77 -3.10 3.33
C VAL A 91 -3.59 -4.62 3.21
N LEU A 92 -4.15 -5.23 2.17
CA LEU A 92 -3.94 -6.66 1.86
C LEU A 92 -2.61 -6.91 1.14
N GLY A 93 -1.91 -5.85 0.74
CA GLY A 93 -0.67 -5.94 -0.03
C GLY A 93 0.46 -6.61 0.76
N ARG A 94 1.28 -7.41 0.08
CA ARG A 94 2.46 -8.06 0.66
C ARG A 94 3.43 -7.08 1.32
N TRP A 95 3.52 -5.87 0.77
CA TRP A 95 4.42 -4.82 1.22
C TRP A 95 3.79 -3.84 2.20
N HIS A 96 2.56 -4.10 2.68
CA HIS A 96 1.89 -3.25 3.66
C HIS A 96 2.76 -3.07 4.91
N PHE A 97 3.28 -4.17 5.46
CA PHE A 97 4.18 -4.19 6.60
C PHE A 97 5.38 -3.27 6.38
N ALA A 98 6.10 -3.47 5.27
CA ALA A 98 7.28 -2.68 4.94
C ALA A 98 6.96 -1.18 4.82
N ARG A 99 5.83 -0.81 4.21
CA ARG A 99 5.42 0.60 4.08
C ARG A 99 4.98 1.20 5.41
N SER A 100 4.27 0.44 6.23
CA SER A 100 3.81 0.88 7.56
C SER A 100 5.00 1.10 8.48
N PHE A 101 5.96 0.17 8.43
CA PHE A 101 7.24 0.26 9.10
C PHE A 101 8.05 1.48 8.63
N ALA A 102 8.18 1.68 7.31
CA ALA A 102 8.88 2.84 6.76
C ALA A 102 8.24 4.17 7.19
N SER A 103 6.90 4.27 7.22
CA SER A 103 6.23 5.46 7.75
C SER A 103 6.47 5.65 9.24
N GLY A 104 6.39 4.59 10.04
CA GLY A 104 6.67 4.65 11.49
C GLY A 104 8.09 5.13 11.77
N PHE A 105 9.06 4.56 11.05
CA PHE A 105 10.46 4.96 11.14
C PHE A 105 10.67 6.43 10.76
N ALA A 106 10.05 6.90 9.67
CA ALA A 106 10.13 8.30 9.26
C ALA A 106 9.56 9.27 10.32
N TYR A 107 8.46 8.92 10.98
CA TYR A 107 7.92 9.74 12.08
C TYR A 107 8.85 9.76 13.29
N SER A 108 9.37 8.60 13.70
CA SER A 108 10.30 8.53 14.83
C SER A 108 11.57 9.32 14.53
N TRP A 109 12.09 9.25 13.31
CA TRP A 109 13.22 10.07 12.86
C TRP A 109 12.91 11.56 12.92
N LEU A 110 11.77 11.99 12.37
CA LEU A 110 11.34 13.39 12.42
C LEU A 110 11.17 13.89 13.85
N PHE A 111 10.59 13.06 14.73
CA PHE A 111 10.45 13.37 16.14
C PHE A 111 11.82 13.54 16.82
N MET A 112 12.76 12.63 16.58
CA MET A 112 14.13 12.74 17.12
C MET A 112 14.81 14.04 16.65
N LEU A 113 14.70 14.38 15.36
CA LEU A 113 15.20 15.65 14.83
C LEU A 113 14.53 16.86 15.48
N ALA A 114 13.21 16.82 15.68
CA ALA A 114 12.47 17.89 16.35
C ALA A 114 12.89 18.05 17.81
N THR A 115 13.01 16.95 18.56
CA THR A 115 13.48 17.00 19.96
C THR A 115 14.91 17.49 20.05
N TRP A 116 15.78 17.07 19.12
CA TRP A 116 17.17 17.51 19.06
C TRP A 116 17.25 19.02 18.80
N THR A 117 16.53 19.51 17.78
CA THR A 117 16.51 20.93 17.42
C THR A 117 15.97 21.79 18.57
N VAL A 118 14.89 21.36 19.23
CA VAL A 118 14.35 22.06 20.42
C VAL A 118 15.36 22.05 21.58
N MET A 119 16.01 20.92 21.86
CA MET A 119 17.03 20.86 22.93
C MET A 119 18.24 21.75 22.63
N SER A 120 18.73 21.77 21.38
CA SER A 120 19.82 22.65 20.94
C SER A 120 19.46 24.14 21.06
N LEU A 121 18.21 24.51 20.76
CA LEU A 121 17.71 25.87 20.97
C LEU A 121 17.67 26.26 22.46
N ILE A 122 17.38 25.30 23.35
CA ILE A 122 17.32 25.54 24.81
C ILE A 122 18.72 25.61 25.42
N THR A 123 19.67 24.77 24.97
CA THR A 123 21.04 24.74 25.52
C THR A 123 21.96 25.82 24.94
N GLY A 124 21.57 26.46 23.84
CA GLY A 124 22.37 27.52 23.21
C GLY A 124 23.53 27.00 22.37
N ASP A 125 23.59 25.68 22.12
CA ASP A 125 24.60 25.06 21.25
C ASP A 125 24.25 25.28 19.77
N SER A 126 25.27 25.46 18.93
CA SER A 126 25.11 25.70 17.49
C SER A 126 24.47 24.48 16.77
N PRO A 127 23.45 24.69 15.92
CA PRO A 127 22.60 23.61 15.40
C PRO A 127 23.25 22.68 14.36
N LEU A 128 24.43 23.00 13.83
CA LEU A 128 25.18 22.16 12.89
C LEU A 128 26.69 22.31 13.14
N PRO A 129 27.37 21.21 13.54
CA PRO A 129 28.09 20.39 12.56
C PRO A 129 27.82 18.89 12.77
N LEU A 130 28.21 18.05 11.80
CA LEU A 130 28.09 16.57 11.79
C LEU A 130 28.13 15.90 13.19
N PRO A 131 27.20 14.96 13.49
CA PRO A 131 27.05 14.41 14.83
C PRO A 131 28.16 13.42 15.13
N LEU A 132 29.06 13.76 16.07
CA LEU A 132 29.53 12.77 17.02
C LEU A 132 28.89 13.09 18.38
N PRO A 133 28.15 12.13 18.97
CA PRO A 133 27.22 12.36 20.06
C PRO A 133 27.96 12.56 21.38
N TYR A 134 27.70 13.66 22.08
CA TYR A 134 28.14 13.88 23.46
C TYR A 134 26.99 13.52 24.44
N GLY A 135 27.09 12.38 25.14
CA GLY A 135 26.28 12.04 26.33
C GLY A 135 25.75 10.58 26.43
N ASP A 136 25.84 9.99 27.62
CA ASP A 136 25.65 8.54 27.89
C ASP A 136 24.20 8.03 28.00
N GLY A 137 23.18 8.90 27.95
CA GLY A 137 21.78 8.50 28.23
C GLY A 137 20.89 8.21 27.02
N TRP A 138 21.23 8.72 25.84
CA TRP A 138 20.32 8.74 24.68
C TRP A 138 20.16 7.39 24.00
N TRP A 139 21.13 6.49 24.16
CA TRP A 139 21.07 5.12 23.63
C TRP A 139 19.93 4.30 24.24
N LEU A 140 19.55 4.57 25.49
CA LEU A 140 18.41 3.91 26.13
C LEU A 140 17.08 4.36 25.52
N LEU A 141 16.95 5.65 25.18
CA LEU A 141 15.79 6.20 24.49
C LEU A 141 15.71 5.71 23.04
N ILE A 142 16.83 5.70 22.32
CA ILE A 142 16.94 5.13 20.97
C ILE A 142 16.61 3.63 21.00
N GLY A 143 17.16 2.89 21.96
CA GLY A 143 16.90 1.47 22.16
C GLY A 143 15.45 1.19 22.48
N LEU A 144 14.83 1.97 23.37
CA LEU A 144 13.41 1.84 23.72
C LEU A 144 12.50 2.15 22.52
N CYS A 145 12.80 3.21 21.76
CA CYS A 145 12.09 3.54 20.53
C CYS A 145 12.26 2.45 19.46
N ALA A 146 13.47 1.90 19.31
CA ALA A 146 13.74 0.80 18.41
C ALA A 146 12.97 -0.47 18.83
N VAL A 147 12.93 -0.81 20.13
CA VAL A 147 12.17 -1.95 20.65
C VAL A 147 10.67 -1.76 20.43
N LEU A 148 10.12 -0.57 20.68
CA LEU A 148 8.71 -0.24 20.37
C LEU A 148 8.43 -0.38 18.86
N LEU A 149 9.31 0.11 18.00
CA LEU A 149 9.16 0.01 16.55
C LEU A 149 9.30 -1.43 16.02
N PHE A 150 10.24 -2.22 16.54
CA PHE A 150 10.56 -3.54 16.00
C PHE A 150 9.78 -4.69 16.65
N VAL A 151 9.35 -4.54 17.91
CA VAL A 151 8.62 -5.58 18.65
C VAL A 151 7.14 -5.27 18.74
N VAL A 152 6.76 -4.02 19.04
CA VAL A 152 5.35 -3.65 19.28
C VAL A 152 4.61 -3.36 17.99
N ALA A 153 5.24 -2.71 17.00
CA ALA A 153 4.61 -2.43 15.70
C ALA A 153 4.09 -3.67 14.94
N PRO A 154 4.83 -4.79 14.81
CA PRO A 154 4.30 -5.99 14.14
C PRO A 154 3.11 -6.63 14.88
N LEU A 155 3.08 -6.55 16.21
CA LEU A 155 1.97 -7.06 17.02
C LEU A 155 0.73 -6.18 16.87
N LEU A 156 0.91 -4.86 16.81
CA LEU A 156 -0.17 -3.91 16.56
C LEU A 156 -0.70 -3.99 15.13
N GLU A 157 0.13 -4.34 14.14
CA GLU A 157 -0.28 -4.36 12.73
C GLU A 157 -1.45 -5.30 12.45
N ARG A 158 -1.52 -6.48 13.09
CA ARG A 158 -2.66 -7.39 12.91
C ARG A 158 -3.98 -6.76 13.37
N ARG A 159 -3.93 -5.99 14.46
CA ARG A 159 -5.09 -5.24 15.00
C ARG A 159 -5.42 -4.05 14.11
N THR A 160 -4.41 -3.27 13.73
CA THR A 160 -4.53 -2.09 12.87
C THR A 160 -5.11 -2.44 11.51
N ARG A 161 -4.67 -3.54 10.89
CA ARG A 161 -5.19 -4.03 9.61
C ARG A 161 -6.69 -4.31 9.67
N ARG A 162 -7.16 -5.03 10.70
CA ARG A 162 -8.60 -5.31 10.87
C ARG A 162 -9.38 -4.02 11.10
N ARG A 163 -8.85 -3.10 11.90
CA ARG A 163 -9.48 -1.78 12.16
C ARG A 163 -9.60 -0.94 10.89
N ILE A 164 -8.55 -0.88 10.07
CA ILE A 164 -8.56 -0.11 8.80
C ILE A 164 -9.56 -0.72 7.82
N LEU A 165 -9.60 -2.05 7.67
CA LEU A 165 -10.57 -2.72 6.80
C LEU A 165 -12.01 -2.43 7.24
N HIS A 166 -12.30 -2.61 8.53
CA HIS A 166 -13.63 -2.33 9.09
C HIS A 166 -14.04 -0.87 8.91
N LYS A 167 -13.12 0.09 9.13
CA LYS A 167 -13.36 1.53 8.92
C LYS A 167 -13.76 1.88 7.48
N HIS A 168 -13.31 1.07 6.52
CA HIS A 168 -13.61 1.24 5.11
C HIS A 168 -14.66 0.24 4.60
N GLU A 169 -15.48 -0.33 5.51
CA GLU A 169 -16.57 -1.26 5.18
C GLU A 169 -16.10 -2.53 4.46
N PHE A 170 -14.93 -3.04 4.84
CA PHE A 170 -14.44 -4.35 4.41
C PHE A 170 -14.36 -5.32 5.57
N LEU A 171 -14.74 -6.56 5.27
CA LEU A 171 -14.50 -7.71 6.12
C LEU A 171 -12.98 -8.03 6.19
N PRO A 172 -12.51 -8.81 7.18
CA PRO A 172 -11.09 -9.13 7.36
C PRO A 172 -10.43 -9.84 6.17
N ASP A 173 -11.22 -10.51 5.34
CA ASP A 173 -10.85 -11.18 4.08
C ASP A 173 -10.77 -10.20 2.88
N GLY A 174 -11.24 -8.97 3.05
CA GLY A 174 -11.31 -7.93 2.03
C GLY A 174 -12.58 -7.95 1.18
N THR A 175 -13.59 -8.75 1.52
CA THR A 175 -14.89 -8.63 0.86
C THR A 175 -15.60 -7.35 1.35
N PRO A 176 -16.29 -6.61 0.46
CA PRO A 176 -17.13 -5.49 0.89
C PRO A 176 -18.26 -5.99 1.80
N CYS A 177 -18.63 -5.21 2.81
CA CYS A 177 -19.86 -5.46 3.55
C CYS A 177 -21.07 -5.26 2.61
N GLU A 178 -22.09 -6.13 2.69
CA GLU A 178 -23.27 -6.11 1.79
C GLU A 178 -24.03 -4.76 1.75
N GLU A 179 -23.87 -3.92 2.78
CA GLU A 179 -24.52 -2.60 2.91
C GLU A 179 -23.76 -1.43 2.27
N SER A 180 -22.56 -1.62 1.71
CA SER A 180 -21.70 -0.52 1.27
C SER A 180 -22.11 0.14 -0.07
N GLN A 181 -23.41 0.32 -0.34
CA GLN A 181 -23.82 1.08 -1.52
C GLN A 181 -23.39 2.56 -1.39
N PRO A 182 -23.01 3.23 -2.48
CA PRO A 182 -22.63 4.63 -2.42
C PRO A 182 -23.80 5.46 -1.89
N HIS A 183 -23.63 6.11 -0.74
CA HIS A 183 -24.56 7.15 -0.29
C HIS A 183 -24.57 8.28 -1.32
N ALA A 184 -25.77 8.77 -1.68
CA ALA A 184 -25.99 9.75 -2.74
C ALA A 184 -25.17 11.05 -2.59
N ASP A 185 -24.63 11.32 -1.39
CA ASP A 185 -23.84 12.50 -1.05
C ASP A 185 -22.33 12.38 -1.42
N GLU A 186 -21.85 11.22 -1.86
CA GLU A 186 -20.43 10.96 -2.21
C GLU A 186 -20.16 10.83 -3.74
N ALA A 187 -21.15 11.13 -4.60
CA ALA A 187 -21.05 11.03 -6.07
C ALA A 187 -20.36 12.22 -6.75
#